data_AF-A0A958AF56-F1
#
_entry.id   AF-A0A958AF56-F1
#
_cell.length_a   1.000
_cell.length_b   1.000
_cell.length_c   1.000
_cell.angle_alpha   90.00
_cell.angle_beta   90.00
_cell.angle_gamma   90.00
#
_symmetry.space_group_name_H-M   'P 1'
#
loop_
_entity.id
_entity.type
_entity.pdbx_description
1 polymer ?
#
loop_
_entity_poly.entity_id
_entity_poly.type
_entity_poly.pdbx_seq_one_letter_code
_entity_poly.pdbx_strand_id
1 'polypeptide(L)'
;MKKYLPVLFSIFILLGLVIGSEAWVRALYESARNYQPPLNGAALPTEPLALPKTAKVVMVLLSGLGDEAFQALELPVMAQLAQTGVSGTIQRIPPTYSQTARMTLITGASPELNGAALIDQPYEAMPAPHTDSIFSQAHEAHLKTALLGLADWRGLVPREALDETFFVESSGPEADQTLLN
;
A
#
# COMPACT_ATOMS: atom_id res chain seq x y z
N MET A 1 -32.87 -10.44 47.35
CA MET A 1 -31.58 -10.78 46.69
C MET A 1 -31.69 -11.83 45.58
N LYS A 2 -32.49 -12.91 45.73
CA LYS A 2 -32.65 -13.97 44.70
C LYS A 2 -33.19 -13.49 43.33
N LYS A 3 -33.97 -12.39 43.29
CA LYS A 3 -34.59 -11.86 42.07
C LYS A 3 -33.61 -11.12 41.13
N TYR A 4 -32.50 -10.61 41.67
CA TYR A 4 -31.46 -9.90 40.89
C TYR A 4 -30.29 -10.81 40.50
N LEU A 5 -30.19 -12.00 41.10
CA LEU A 5 -29.16 -12.99 40.80
C LEU A 5 -29.13 -13.42 39.31
N PRO A 6 -30.26 -13.70 38.63
CA PRO A 6 -30.23 -14.03 37.21
C PRO A 6 -29.80 -12.83 36.34
N VAL A 7 -30.15 -11.61 36.76
CA VAL A 7 -29.74 -10.38 36.04
C VAL A 7 -28.23 -10.16 36.17
N LEU A 8 -27.68 -10.28 37.38
CA LEU A 8 -26.23 -10.23 37.62
C LEU A 8 -25.50 -11.31 36.82
N PHE A 9 -26.00 -12.54 36.82
CA PHE A 9 -25.41 -13.63 36.05
C PHE A 9 -25.43 -13.36 34.53
N SER A 10 -26.55 -12.84 34.02
CA SER A 10 -26.66 -12.43 32.61
C SER A 10 -25.68 -11.31 32.28
N ILE A 11 -25.52 -10.31 33.15
CA ILE A 11 -24.52 -9.24 32.99
C ILE A 11 -23.11 -9.84 32.93
N PHE A 12 -22.75 -10.73 33.85
CA PHE A 12 -21.43 -11.37 33.84
C PHE A 12 -21.18 -12.20 32.57
N ILE A 13 -22.19 -12.92 32.08
CA ILE A 13 -22.08 -13.65 30.80
C ILE A 13 -21.84 -12.67 29.65
N LEU A 14 -22.62 -11.59 29.57
CA LEU A 14 -22.46 -10.58 28.52
C LEU A 14 -21.07 -9.94 28.58
N LEU A 15 -20.58 -9.63 29.78
CA LEU A 15 -19.26 -9.04 29.98
C LEU A 15 -18.15 -10.02 29.58
N GLY A 16 -18.29 -11.30 29.96
CA GLY A 16 -17.37 -12.36 29.53
C GLY A 16 -17.35 -12.55 28.01
N LEU A 17 -18.53 -12.47 27.37
CA LEU A 17 -18.65 -12.57 25.91
C LEU A 17 -18.02 -11.38 25.19
N VAL A 18 -18.20 -10.16 25.69
CA VAL A 18 -17.53 -8.96 25.16
C VAL A 18 -16.00 -9.09 25.28
N ILE A 19 -15.49 -9.43 26.47
CA ILE A 19 -14.04 -9.58 26.69
C ILE A 19 -13.46 -10.69 25.81
N GLY A 20 -14.13 -11.85 25.76
CA GLY A 20 -13.69 -12.98 24.94
C GLY A 20 -13.69 -12.65 23.45
N SER A 21 -14.69 -11.92 22.96
CA SER A 21 -14.79 -11.51 21.55
C SER A 21 -13.70 -10.51 21.19
N GLU A 22 -13.46 -9.50 22.04
CA GLU A 22 -12.36 -8.55 21.88
C GLU A 22 -10.99 -9.23 21.83
N ALA A 23 -10.72 -10.14 22.76
CA ALA A 23 -9.46 -10.89 22.78
C ALA A 23 -9.27 -11.75 21.53
N TRP A 24 -10.34 -12.39 21.07
CA TRP A 24 -10.31 -13.21 19.86
C TRP A 24 -10.09 -12.38 18.59
N VAL A 25 -10.77 -11.24 18.46
CA VAL A 25 -10.57 -10.29 17.35
C VAL A 25 -9.12 -9.80 17.33
N ARG A 26 -8.56 -9.40 18.48
CA ARG A 26 -7.15 -8.97 18.57
C ARG A 26 -6.19 -10.06 18.14
N ALA A 27 -6.37 -11.29 18.64
CA ALA A 27 -5.52 -12.42 18.27
C ALA A 27 -5.60 -12.72 16.76
N LEU A 28 -6.79 -12.60 16.16
CA LEU A 28 -6.97 -12.76 14.72
C LEU A 28 -6.25 -11.65 13.92
N TYR A 29 -6.37 -10.40 14.34
CA TYR A 29 -5.67 -9.27 13.71
C TYR A 29 -4.15 -9.37 13.84
N GLU A 30 -3.64 -9.76 15.00
CA GLU A 30 -2.21 -9.97 15.22
C GLU A 30 -1.68 -11.14 14.38
N SER A 31 -2.43 -12.24 14.29
CA SER A 31 -2.10 -13.36 13.40
C SER A 31 -2.02 -12.91 11.94
N ALA A 32 -2.99 -12.13 11.46
CA ALA A 32 -3.00 -11.61 10.10
C ALA A 32 -1.86 -10.62 9.81
N ARG A 33 -1.49 -9.78 10.78
CA ARG A 33 -0.35 -8.84 10.66
C ARG A 33 1.00 -9.53 10.69
N ASN A 34 1.12 -10.61 11.46
CA ASN A 34 2.35 -11.39 11.58
C ASN A 34 2.46 -12.50 10.53
N TYR A 35 1.47 -12.63 9.65
CA TYR A 35 1.53 -13.59 8.55
C TYR A 35 2.69 -13.26 7.62
N GLN A 36 3.53 -14.26 7.35
CA GLN A 36 4.59 -14.17 6.36
C GLN A 36 4.31 -15.19 5.25
N PRO A 37 4.30 -14.75 3.98
CA PRO A 37 4.14 -15.65 2.85
C PRO A 37 5.24 -16.72 2.80
N PRO A 38 4.91 -17.97 2.40
CA PRO A 38 5.90 -19.04 2.26
C PRO A 38 6.91 -18.76 1.14
N LEU A 39 6.55 -17.90 0.17
CA LEU A 39 7.40 -17.50 -0.95
C LEU A 39 8.03 -16.11 -0.75
N ASN A 40 7.98 -15.57 0.48
CA ASN A 40 8.52 -14.25 0.78
C ASN A 40 10.01 -14.18 0.44
N GLY A 41 10.39 -13.24 -0.43
CA GLY A 41 11.79 -13.05 -0.85
C GLY A 41 12.30 -14.14 -1.80
N ALA A 42 11.41 -14.96 -2.38
CA ALA A 42 11.80 -15.83 -3.47
C ALA A 42 12.35 -14.97 -4.62
N ALA A 43 13.55 -15.32 -5.10
CA ALA A 43 14.17 -14.61 -6.21
C ALA A 43 13.27 -14.68 -7.44
N LEU A 44 12.86 -13.51 -7.93
CA LEU A 44 12.17 -13.44 -9.21
C LEU A 44 13.18 -13.68 -10.34
N PRO A 45 12.77 -14.32 -11.44
CA PRO A 45 13.62 -14.41 -12.61
C PRO A 45 13.90 -13.00 -13.14
N THR A 46 15.10 -12.49 -12.88
CA THR A 46 15.57 -11.21 -13.42
C THR A 46 16.28 -11.49 -14.73
N GLU A 47 15.58 -11.37 -15.86
CA GLU A 47 16.26 -11.28 -17.14
C GLU A 47 16.87 -9.88 -17.27
N PRO A 48 18.11 -9.73 -17.80
CA PRO A 48 18.68 -8.43 -18.07
C PRO A 48 17.78 -7.69 -19.06
N LEU A 49 17.03 -6.73 -18.56
CA LEU A 49 16.18 -5.89 -19.39
C LEU A 49 17.09 -4.94 -20.17
N ALA A 50 16.94 -4.91 -21.49
CA ALA A 50 17.55 -3.88 -22.30
C ALA A 50 17.02 -2.52 -21.83
N LEU A 51 17.93 -1.62 -21.46
CA LEU A 51 17.61 -0.26 -21.04
C LEU A 51 16.64 0.39 -22.04
N PRO A 52 15.43 0.79 -21.61
CA PRO A 52 14.47 1.40 -22.51
C PRO A 52 15.03 2.73 -23.04
N LYS A 53 14.75 3.04 -24.32
CA LYS A 53 15.12 4.33 -24.94
C LYS A 53 14.24 5.51 -24.48
N THR A 54 13.35 5.29 -23.52
CA THR A 54 12.40 6.30 -23.06
C THR A 54 13.14 7.35 -22.23
N ALA A 55 13.06 8.61 -22.65
CA ALA A 55 13.84 9.68 -22.02
C ALA A 55 13.39 10.01 -20.58
N LYS A 56 12.08 9.93 -20.29
CA LYS A 56 11.48 10.25 -18.99
C LYS A 56 10.20 9.46 -18.79
N VAL A 57 10.00 8.92 -17.59
CA VAL A 57 8.77 8.24 -17.17
C VAL A 57 8.26 8.93 -15.93
N VAL A 58 6.96 9.27 -15.91
CA VAL A 58 6.29 9.85 -14.75
C VAL A 58 5.11 8.95 -14.41
N MET A 59 5.08 8.45 -13.17
CA MET A 59 3.98 7.66 -12.64
C MET A 59 3.20 8.49 -11.63
N VAL A 60 1.90 8.63 -11.84
CA VAL A 60 1.00 9.33 -10.91
C VAL A 60 0.02 8.31 -10.36
N LEU A 61 0.02 8.12 -9.03
CA LEU A 61 -0.88 7.20 -8.35
C LEU A 61 -1.99 7.98 -7.63
N LEU A 62 -3.23 7.71 -7.99
CA LEU A 62 -4.42 8.25 -7.32
C LEU A 62 -4.99 7.19 -6.38
N SER A 63 -4.85 7.41 -5.07
CA SER A 63 -5.33 6.47 -4.06
C SER A 63 -6.84 6.63 -3.82
N GLY A 64 -7.53 5.51 -3.55
CA GLY A 64 -8.96 5.52 -3.18
C GLY A 64 -9.94 5.79 -4.33
N LEU A 65 -9.46 5.88 -5.58
CA LEU A 65 -10.29 6.14 -6.74
C LEU A 65 -10.82 4.82 -7.33
N GLY A 66 -12.05 4.45 -6.99
CA GLY A 66 -12.76 3.32 -7.59
C GLY A 66 -13.37 3.66 -8.95
N ASP A 67 -13.75 2.64 -9.73
CA ASP A 67 -14.26 2.80 -11.09
C ASP A 67 -15.54 3.66 -11.14
N GLU A 68 -16.47 3.46 -10.20
CA GLU A 68 -17.69 4.27 -10.08
C GLU A 68 -17.36 5.73 -9.75
N ALA A 69 -16.44 5.96 -8.82
CA ALA A 69 -16.02 7.31 -8.45
C ALA A 69 -15.27 8.00 -9.61
N PHE A 70 -14.45 7.26 -10.36
CA PHE A 70 -13.77 7.76 -11.55
C PHE A 70 -14.75 8.21 -12.64
N GLN A 71 -15.86 7.49 -12.82
CA GLN A 71 -16.91 7.87 -13.77
C GLN A 71 -17.79 9.03 -13.28
N ALA A 72 -18.01 9.13 -11.96
CA ALA A 72 -18.81 10.19 -11.36
C ALA A 72 -18.06 11.53 -11.26
N LEU A 73 -16.73 11.50 -11.16
CA LEU A 73 -15.90 12.69 -11.08
C LEU A 73 -15.54 13.21 -12.48
N GLU A 74 -15.77 14.49 -12.72
CA GLU A 74 -15.28 15.15 -13.93
C GLU A 74 -13.78 15.40 -13.82
N LEU A 75 -12.97 14.50 -14.38
CA LEU A 75 -11.50 14.59 -14.43
C LEU A 75 -11.02 14.89 -15.86
N PRO A 76 -11.11 16.16 -16.33
CA PRO A 76 -10.88 16.51 -17.74
C PRO A 76 -9.49 16.17 -18.24
N VAL A 77 -8.46 16.35 -17.40
CA VAL A 77 -7.07 16.01 -17.75
C VAL A 77 -6.91 14.50 -17.94
N MET A 78 -7.53 13.68 -17.08
CA MET A 78 -7.48 12.22 -17.22
C MET A 78 -8.23 11.75 -18.47
N ALA A 79 -9.39 12.37 -18.77
CA ALA A 79 -10.13 12.09 -20.00
C ALA A 79 -9.31 12.43 -21.25
N GLN A 80 -8.59 13.56 -21.24
CA GLN A 80 -7.69 13.92 -22.33
C GLN A 80 -6.54 12.91 -22.48
N LEU A 81 -5.90 12.51 -21.38
CA LEU A 81 -4.83 11.50 -21.40
C LEU A 81 -5.31 10.17 -21.96
N ALA A 82 -6.52 9.74 -21.60
CA ALA A 82 -7.13 8.52 -22.13
C ALA A 82 -7.39 8.59 -23.65
N GLN A 83 -7.69 9.79 -24.19
CA GLN A 83 -7.87 10.00 -25.64
C GLN A 83 -6.55 10.03 -26.43
N THR A 84 -5.47 10.52 -25.82
CA THR A 84 -4.16 10.64 -26.49
C THR A 84 -3.23 9.44 -26.27
N GLY A 85 -3.62 8.52 -25.39
CA GLY A 85 -2.79 7.40 -24.96
C GLY A 85 -3.52 6.06 -25.01
N VAL A 86 -3.12 5.15 -24.13
CA VAL A 86 -3.77 3.85 -23.93
C VAL A 86 -4.36 3.81 -22.53
N SER A 87 -5.63 3.48 -22.44
CA SER A 87 -6.34 3.26 -21.18
C SER A 87 -6.85 1.82 -21.10
N GLY A 88 -6.82 1.23 -19.91
CA GLY A 88 -7.36 -0.11 -19.68
C GLY A 88 -7.71 -0.33 -18.21
N THR A 89 -8.53 -1.35 -17.97
CA THR A 89 -8.92 -1.76 -16.61
C THR A 89 -8.00 -2.86 -16.13
N ILE A 90 -7.48 -2.71 -14.91
CA ILE A 90 -6.67 -3.72 -14.24
C ILE A 90 -7.54 -4.48 -13.26
N GLN A 91 -7.50 -5.82 -13.31
CA GLN A 91 -8.14 -6.66 -12.31
C GLN A 91 -7.29 -6.68 -11.04
N ARG A 92 -7.91 -6.34 -9.92
CA ARG A 92 -7.25 -6.33 -8.61
C ARG A 92 -7.33 -7.71 -8.00
N ILE A 93 -6.21 -8.25 -7.58
CA ILE A 93 -6.15 -9.51 -6.83
C ILE A 93 -6.07 -9.14 -5.35
N PRO A 94 -7.00 -9.62 -4.50
CA PRO A 94 -6.91 -9.42 -3.06
C PRO A 94 -5.58 -9.95 -2.49
N PRO A 95 -5.01 -9.31 -1.45
CA PRO A 95 -5.52 -8.15 -0.73
C PRO A 95 -5.39 -6.82 -1.50
N THR A 96 -6.40 -5.95 -1.41
CA THR A 96 -6.44 -4.64 -2.09
C THR A 96 -6.24 -3.45 -1.15
N TYR A 97 -5.57 -3.67 -0.01
CA TYR A 97 -5.19 -2.60 0.91
C TYR A 97 -4.12 -1.67 0.30
N SER A 98 -3.97 -0.48 0.86
CA SER A 98 -3.17 0.57 0.20
C SER A 98 -1.68 0.22 0.17
N GLN A 99 -1.13 -0.30 1.26
CA GLN A 99 0.30 -0.68 1.33
C GLN A 99 0.57 -1.87 0.42
N THR A 100 -0.29 -2.88 0.47
CA THR A 100 -0.19 -4.07 -0.39
C THR A 100 -0.21 -3.70 -1.88
N ALA A 101 -1.14 -2.84 -2.28
CA ALA A 101 -1.27 -2.40 -3.66
C ALA A 101 -0.06 -1.59 -4.11
N ARG A 102 0.46 -0.68 -3.27
CA ARG A 102 1.67 0.10 -3.59
C ARG A 102 2.91 -0.80 -3.70
N MET A 103 3.08 -1.75 -2.78
CA MET A 103 4.19 -2.71 -2.82
C MET A 103 4.14 -3.56 -4.10
N THR A 104 2.96 -4.04 -4.47
CA THR A 104 2.74 -4.79 -5.72
C THR A 104 3.04 -3.93 -6.94
N LEU A 105 2.64 -2.66 -6.93
CA LEU A 105 2.88 -1.73 -8.03
C LEU A 105 4.37 -1.46 -8.27
N ILE A 106 5.14 -1.25 -7.20
CA ILE A 106 6.57 -0.92 -7.32
C ILE A 106 7.46 -2.14 -7.54
N THR A 107 7.09 -3.31 -7.02
CA THR A 107 7.87 -4.56 -7.18
C THR A 107 7.44 -5.36 -8.41
N GLY A 108 6.22 -5.15 -8.90
CA GLY A 108 5.60 -5.98 -9.94
C GLY A 108 5.28 -7.40 -9.48
N ALA A 109 5.52 -7.75 -8.22
CA ALA A 109 5.31 -9.07 -7.66
C ALA A 109 4.04 -9.13 -6.82
N SER A 110 3.41 -10.30 -6.73
CA SER A 110 2.25 -10.49 -5.86
C SER A 110 2.64 -10.35 -4.37
N PRO A 111 1.66 -10.11 -3.47
CA PRO A 111 1.89 -10.04 -2.03
C PRO A 111 2.59 -11.28 -1.45
N GLU A 112 2.34 -12.45 -2.05
CA GLU A 112 2.99 -13.70 -1.66
C GLU A 112 4.50 -13.74 -1.95
N LEU A 113 4.99 -12.90 -2.87
CA LEU A 113 6.39 -12.83 -3.30
C LEU A 113 7.13 -11.63 -2.71
N ASN A 114 6.51 -10.45 -2.76
CA ASN A 114 7.14 -9.22 -2.25
C ASN A 114 7.08 -9.06 -0.72
N GLY A 115 6.33 -9.93 -0.03
CA GLY A 115 6.22 -9.91 1.43
C GLY A 115 5.30 -8.81 1.98
N ALA A 116 4.44 -8.24 1.14
CA ALA A 116 3.49 -7.23 1.59
C ALA A 116 2.54 -7.79 2.66
N ALA A 117 2.24 -6.97 3.67
CA ALA A 117 1.28 -7.33 4.71
C ALA A 117 -0.13 -7.56 4.12
N LEU A 118 -0.87 -8.50 4.71
CA LEU A 118 -2.27 -8.77 4.33
C LEU A 118 -3.23 -7.64 4.72
N ILE A 119 -2.87 -6.87 5.74
CA ILE A 119 -3.63 -5.73 6.28
C ILE A 119 -2.63 -4.60 6.50
N ASP A 120 -3.03 -3.37 6.16
CA ASP A 120 -2.21 -2.18 6.37
C ASP A 120 -1.77 -2.06 7.85
N GLN A 121 -0.49 -1.75 8.04
CA GLN A 121 0.14 -1.60 9.35
C GLN A 121 0.56 -0.14 9.58
N PRO A 122 0.79 0.29 10.83
CA PRO A 122 1.50 1.54 11.06
C PRO A 122 2.83 1.55 10.31
N TYR A 123 3.21 2.72 9.79
CA TYR A 123 4.40 2.87 8.95
C TYR A 123 5.67 2.31 9.63
N GLU A 124 5.79 2.48 10.94
CA GLU A 124 6.93 2.03 11.74
C GLU A 124 7.05 0.50 11.84
N ALA A 125 5.94 -0.20 11.61
CA ALA A 125 5.86 -1.67 11.64
C ALA A 125 5.89 -2.29 10.23
N MET A 126 5.92 -1.46 9.19
CA MET A 126 5.85 -1.94 7.81
C MET A 126 7.14 -2.68 7.44
N PRO A 127 7.06 -3.92 6.93
CA PRO A 127 8.24 -4.65 6.50
C PRO A 127 8.84 -3.97 5.26
N ALA A 128 10.17 -3.88 5.22
CA ALA A 128 10.88 -3.50 4.02
C ALA A 128 10.61 -4.53 2.90
N PRO A 129 10.58 -4.12 1.62
CA PRO A 129 10.40 -5.04 0.52
C PRO A 129 11.53 -6.08 0.49
N HIS A 130 11.19 -7.35 0.26
CA HIS A 130 12.18 -8.40 0.01
C HIS A 130 12.52 -8.60 -1.47
N THR A 131 11.81 -7.89 -2.35
CA THR A 131 11.98 -7.92 -3.80
C THR A 131 12.42 -6.54 -4.28
N ASP A 132 13.29 -6.51 -5.29
CA ASP A 132 13.69 -5.26 -5.93
C ASP A 132 12.49 -4.49 -6.47
N SER A 133 12.55 -3.18 -6.32
CA SER A 133 11.55 -2.27 -6.86
C SER A 133 11.99 -1.74 -8.23
N ILE A 134 11.04 -1.19 -8.97
CA ILE A 134 11.32 -0.43 -10.20
C ILE A 134 12.29 0.73 -9.95
N PHE A 135 12.30 1.30 -8.73
CA PHE A 135 13.22 2.37 -8.35
C PHE A 135 14.64 1.84 -8.16
N SER A 136 14.82 0.70 -7.47
CA SER A 136 16.15 0.12 -7.29
C SER A 136 16.75 -0.31 -8.63
N GLN A 137 15.96 -0.96 -9.49
CA GLN A 137 16.42 -1.33 -10.84
C GLN A 137 16.74 -0.10 -11.71
N ALA A 138 15.93 0.97 -11.64
CA ALA A 138 16.22 2.20 -12.37
C ALA A 138 17.51 2.87 -11.89
N HIS A 139 17.72 2.90 -10.57
CA HIS A 139 18.93 3.47 -9.97
C HIS A 139 20.19 2.67 -10.34
N GLU A 140 20.13 1.33 -10.27
CA GLU A 140 21.22 0.44 -10.73
C GLU A 140 21.54 0.63 -12.22
N ALA A 141 20.53 0.96 -13.01
CA ALA A 141 20.68 1.29 -14.43
C ALA A 141 21.11 2.76 -14.68
N HIS A 142 21.52 3.48 -13.62
CA HIS A 142 21.96 4.88 -13.64
C HIS A 142 20.92 5.88 -14.15
N LEU A 143 19.64 5.56 -14.04
CA LEU A 143 18.55 6.50 -14.27
C LEU A 143 18.31 7.32 -13.01
N LYS A 144 17.99 8.61 -13.19
CA LYS A 144 17.61 9.46 -12.06
C LYS A 144 16.22 9.09 -11.55
N THR A 145 16.10 8.82 -10.26
CA THR A 145 14.86 8.43 -9.60
C THR A 145 14.41 9.50 -8.61
N ALA A 146 13.10 9.77 -8.60
CA ALA A 146 12.50 10.69 -7.65
C ALA A 146 11.15 10.17 -7.17
N LEU A 147 10.82 10.47 -5.91
CA LEU A 147 9.53 10.11 -5.31
C LEU A 147 8.94 11.31 -4.55
N LEU A 148 7.71 11.68 -4.94
CA LEU A 148 6.87 12.63 -4.24
C LEU A 148 5.65 11.87 -3.68
N GLY A 149 5.43 11.92 -2.37
CA GLY A 149 4.32 11.19 -1.77
C GLY A 149 4.10 11.46 -0.29
N LEU A 150 3.19 10.69 0.32
CA LEU A 150 3.00 10.70 1.76
C LEU A 150 4.21 10.08 2.48
N ALA A 151 4.40 10.43 3.76
CA ALA A 151 5.49 9.92 4.59
C ALA A 151 5.59 8.39 4.65
N ASP A 152 4.47 7.69 4.46
CA ASP A 152 4.39 6.22 4.46
C ASP A 152 5.19 5.55 3.32
N TRP A 153 5.50 6.28 2.24
CA TRP A 153 6.30 5.79 1.13
C TRP A 153 7.78 5.56 1.48
N ARG A 154 8.30 6.23 2.53
CA ARG A 154 9.70 6.13 2.97
C ARG A 154 10.16 4.71 3.29
N GLY A 155 9.22 3.81 3.60
CA GLY A 155 9.46 2.44 4.04
C GLY A 155 9.19 1.42 2.93
N LEU A 156 8.61 1.87 1.81
CA LEU A 156 8.35 1.03 0.63
C LEU A 156 9.51 1.02 -0.35
N VAL A 157 10.30 2.10 -0.40
CA VAL A 157 11.42 2.23 -1.34
C VAL A 157 12.67 2.58 -0.54
N PRO A 158 13.77 1.79 -0.66
CA PRO A 158 15.03 2.13 -0.01
C PRO A 158 15.52 3.51 -0.43
N ARG A 159 16.03 4.31 0.52
CA ARG A 159 16.44 5.70 0.25
C ARG A 159 17.58 5.77 -0.76
N GLU A 160 18.47 4.79 -0.73
CA GLU A 160 19.57 4.62 -1.66
C GLU A 160 19.12 4.44 -3.12
N ALA A 161 17.88 4.01 -3.36
CA ALA A 161 17.31 3.87 -4.69
C ALA A 161 16.64 5.16 -5.20
N LEU A 162 16.70 6.27 -4.43
CA LEU A 162 16.04 7.54 -4.73
C LEU A 162 17.05 8.69 -4.71
N ASP A 163 17.26 9.35 -5.85
CA ASP A 163 18.12 10.54 -5.93
C ASP A 163 17.46 11.77 -5.32
N GLU A 164 16.14 11.91 -5.48
CA GLU A 164 15.35 13.02 -4.92
C GLU A 164 14.08 12.50 -4.23
N THR A 165 13.76 13.07 -3.07
CA THR A 165 12.58 12.66 -2.30
C THR A 165 11.86 13.85 -1.70
N PHE A 166 10.53 13.86 -1.82
CA PHE A 166 9.67 14.87 -1.25
C PHE A 166 8.52 14.16 -0.53
N PHE A 167 8.49 14.24 0.79
CA PHE A 167 7.45 13.59 1.58
C PHE A 167 6.62 14.61 2.35
N VAL A 168 5.30 14.48 2.26
CA VAL A 168 4.34 15.27 3.03
C VAL A 168 3.66 14.39 4.09
N GLU A 169 3.36 14.97 5.25
CA GLU A 169 2.77 14.23 6.37
C GLU A 169 1.27 13.94 6.17
N SER A 170 0.59 14.73 5.34
CA SER A 170 -0.83 14.56 5.03
C SER A 170 -1.13 14.95 3.59
N SER A 171 -2.29 14.51 3.09
CA SER A 171 -2.83 14.92 1.80
C SER A 171 -3.75 16.13 1.96
N GLY A 172 -3.67 17.11 1.05
CA GLY A 172 -4.62 18.21 0.96
C GLY A 172 -3.98 19.54 0.58
N PRO A 173 -4.78 20.62 0.46
CA PRO A 173 -4.31 21.92 -0.02
C PRO A 173 -3.17 22.53 0.81
N GLU A 174 -3.11 22.22 2.12
CA GLU A 174 -2.02 22.68 3.00
C GLU A 174 -0.68 21.99 2.67
N ALA A 175 -0.73 20.71 2.32
CA ALA A 175 0.45 19.96 1.89
C ALA A 175 0.94 20.45 0.52
N ASP A 176 0.03 20.78 -0.40
CA ASP A 176 0.37 21.31 -1.73
C ASP A 176 1.16 22.63 -1.61
N GLN A 177 0.77 23.51 -0.68
CA GLN A 177 1.49 24.76 -0.43
C GLN A 177 2.90 24.55 0.12
N THR A 178 3.15 23.44 0.82
CA THR A 178 4.47 23.10 1.36
C THR A 178 5.46 22.72 0.25
N LEU A 179 4.95 22.22 -0.89
CA LEU A 179 5.77 21.77 -2.02
C LEU A 179 6.04 22.88 -3.06
N LEU A 180 5.20 23.92 -3.07
CA LEU A 180 5.28 25.02 -4.05
C LEU A 180 6.12 26.21 -3.59
N ASN A 181 6.57 26.23 -2.32
CA ASN A 181 7.45 27.24 -1.72
C ASN A 181 8.87 26.71 -1.57
#